data_AF-A0A954GBD0-F1
#
_entry.id   AF-A0A954GBD0-F1
#
_cell.length_a   1.000
_cell.length_b   1.000
_cell.length_c   1.000
_cell.angle_alpha   90.00
_cell.angle_beta   90.00
_cell.angle_gamma   90.00
#
_symmetry.space_group_name_H-M   'P 1'
#
loop_
_entity.id
_entity.type
_entity.pdbx_description
1 polymer ?
#
loop_
_entity_poly.entity_id
_entity_poly.type
_entity_poly.pdbx_seq_one_letter_code
_entity_poly.pdbx_strand_id
1 'polypeptide(L)'
;MASGSGEVRIIETLTGGKIAVDSQQIEFITNRPLSVEEYESRSKSVSDTVEAHLELADWCSENHLTSQRHAELEKVLLLDPDHAKTRAALGYTQRDGEWMTRDELMQKNGYVKYKGRYVSTAELELLEKNEAELAEERKWAKKIKLWLTFMNSNNAQLQQEGLKNIQAINDPFAVAALARQMGKHENYLIRSLLVTTLSQITGDKPLRPLA
;
A
#
# COMPACT_ATOMS: atom_id res chain seq x y z
N MET A 1 -24.25 29.31 34.21
CA MET A 1 -25.07 28.46 33.31
C MET A 1 -24.26 28.28 32.03
N ALA A 2 -23.57 27.15 31.88
CA ALA A 2 -22.76 26.87 30.70
C ALA A 2 -23.67 26.24 29.64
N SER A 3 -23.94 26.99 28.58
CA SER A 3 -24.66 26.52 27.39
C SER A 3 -23.80 25.49 26.67
N GLY A 4 -23.95 24.21 27.02
CA GLY A 4 -23.42 23.11 26.22
C GLY A 4 -24.33 22.94 25.01
N SER A 5 -24.02 23.58 23.89
CA SER A 5 -24.57 23.19 22.60
C SER A 5 -23.96 21.84 22.25
N GLY A 6 -24.53 20.76 22.80
CA GLY A 6 -24.14 19.40 22.46
C GLY A 6 -24.35 19.20 20.98
N GLU A 7 -23.28 18.92 20.25
CA GLU A 7 -23.37 18.61 18.83
C GLU A 7 -24.15 17.30 18.70
N VAL A 8 -25.28 17.32 17.98
CA VAL A 8 -26.14 16.14 17.79
C VAL A 8 -25.77 15.48 16.47
N ARG A 9 -25.59 14.17 16.49
CA ARG A 9 -25.46 13.38 15.26
C ARG A 9 -26.84 12.89 14.83
N ILE A 10 -27.17 13.12 13.56
CA ILE A 10 -28.40 12.61 12.94
C ILE A 10 -28.06 11.36 12.13
N ILE A 11 -28.76 10.27 12.40
CA ILE A 11 -28.72 9.02 11.64
C ILE A 11 -30.03 8.94 10.86
N GLU A 12 -29.94 8.76 9.55
CA GLU A 12 -31.09 8.51 8.69
C GLU A 12 -31.23 7.01 8.48
N THR A 13 -32.45 6.47 8.64
CA THR A 13 -32.75 5.06 8.39
C THR A 13 -33.19 4.86 6.95
N LEU A 14 -33.16 3.62 6.46
CA LEU A 14 -33.67 3.24 5.13
C LEU A 14 -35.12 3.70 4.86
N THR A 15 -35.94 3.79 5.91
CA THR A 15 -37.33 4.24 5.82
C THR A 15 -37.50 5.76 5.83
N GLY A 16 -36.40 6.53 5.88
CA GLY A 16 -36.41 7.99 5.98
C GLY A 16 -36.62 8.52 7.40
N GLY A 17 -36.60 7.64 8.41
CA GLY A 17 -36.63 8.03 9.81
C GLY A 17 -35.32 8.69 10.23
N LYS A 18 -35.39 9.69 11.12
CA LYS A 18 -34.21 10.40 11.63
C LYS A 18 -34.07 10.16 13.13
N ILE A 19 -32.92 9.64 13.53
CA ILE A 19 -32.55 9.38 14.91
C ILE A 19 -31.49 10.40 15.31
N ALA A 20 -31.74 11.15 16.37
CA ALA A 20 -30.80 12.10 16.94
C ALA A 20 -30.08 11.45 18.13
N VAL A 21 -28.74 11.43 18.09
CA VAL A 21 -27.89 10.92 19.17
C VAL A 21 -26.96 12.04 19.63
N ASP A 22 -26.87 12.26 20.94
CA ASP A 22 -25.96 13.24 21.52
C ASP A 22 -24.50 12.81 21.32
N SER A 23 -23.63 13.70 20.84
CA SER A 23 -22.22 13.39 20.59
C SER A 23 -21.47 12.83 21.80
N GLN A 24 -21.88 13.17 23.03
CA GLN A 24 -21.26 12.63 24.26
C GLN A 24 -21.57 11.15 24.48
N GLN A 25 -22.59 10.60 23.81
CA GLN A 25 -23.00 9.20 23.89
C GLN A 25 -22.39 8.34 22.77
N ILE A 26 -21.56 8.94 21.90
CA ILE A 26 -21.00 8.26 20.74
C ILE A 26 -19.54 7.87 21.01
N GLU A 27 -19.29 6.57 21.16
CA GLU A 27 -17.93 6.03 21.29
C GLU A 27 -17.20 5.98 19.94
N PHE A 28 -17.92 5.65 18.87
CA PHE A 28 -17.35 5.44 17.53
C PHE A 28 -18.38 5.73 16.43
N ILE A 29 -17.92 6.32 15.32
CA ILE A 29 -18.75 6.60 14.14
C ILE A 29 -18.15 5.90 12.94
N THR A 30 -18.96 5.09 12.24
CA THR A 30 -18.67 4.65 10.87
C THR A 30 -19.77 5.16 9.96
N ASN A 31 -19.40 5.97 8.97
CA ASN A 31 -20.32 6.39 7.94
C ASN A 31 -20.44 5.26 6.91
N ARG A 32 -21.64 4.70 6.77
CA ARG A 32 -21.96 3.72 5.72
C ARG A 32 -23.01 4.31 4.78
N PRO A 33 -22.90 4.10 3.46
CA PRO A 33 -23.95 4.47 2.52
C PRO A 33 -25.24 3.71 2.81
N LEU A 34 -26.40 4.36 2.65
CA LEU A 34 -27.71 3.71 2.80
C LEU A 34 -27.89 2.53 1.84
N SER A 35 -27.28 2.57 0.66
CA SER A 35 -27.31 1.44 -0.28
C SER A 35 -26.70 0.16 0.29
N VAL A 36 -25.70 0.27 1.18
CA VAL A 36 -25.13 -0.90 1.89
C VAL A 36 -26.11 -1.46 2.90
N GLU A 37 -26.84 -0.61 3.63
CA GLU A 37 -27.87 -1.06 4.56
C GLU A 37 -29.05 -1.72 3.83
N GLU A 38 -29.42 -1.18 2.67
CA GLU A 38 -30.48 -1.74 1.82
C GLU A 38 -30.08 -3.11 1.29
N TYR A 39 -28.82 -3.28 0.85
CA TYR A 39 -28.26 -4.58 0.49
C TYR A 39 -28.35 -5.59 1.65
N GLU A 40 -27.91 -5.21 2.85
CA GLU A 40 -27.95 -6.09 4.03
C GLU A 40 -29.39 -6.50 4.39
N SER A 41 -30.36 -5.64 4.13
CA SER A 41 -31.78 -5.94 4.33
C SER A 41 -32.30 -6.89 3.25
N ARG A 42 -32.02 -6.62 1.97
CA ARG A 42 -32.43 -7.44 0.83
C ARG A 42 -31.83 -8.85 0.88
N SER A 43 -30.53 -8.94 1.16
CA SER A 43 -29.77 -10.21 1.19
C SER A 43 -30.30 -11.20 2.24
N LYS A 44 -30.93 -10.73 3.33
CA LYS A 44 -31.56 -11.62 4.34
C LYS A 44 -32.81 -12.34 3.83
N SER A 45 -33.48 -11.77 2.84
CA SER A 45 -34.72 -12.30 2.25
C SER A 45 -34.53 -12.96 0.90
N VAL A 46 -33.32 -12.92 0.35
CA VAL A 46 -33.00 -13.56 -0.94
C VAL A 46 -33.08 -15.08 -0.79
N SER A 47 -33.73 -15.71 -1.76
CA SER A 47 -33.77 -17.18 -1.85
C SER A 47 -32.43 -17.71 -2.35
N ASP A 48 -32.04 -18.90 -1.89
CA ASP A 48 -30.79 -19.56 -2.29
C ASP A 48 -30.92 -20.22 -3.68
N THR A 49 -31.15 -19.39 -4.71
CA THR A 49 -31.27 -19.80 -6.10
C THR A 49 -30.38 -18.94 -7.00
N VAL A 50 -29.96 -19.50 -8.13
CA VAL A 50 -29.10 -18.80 -9.11
C VAL A 50 -29.72 -17.48 -9.53
N GLU A 51 -31.01 -17.49 -9.89
CA GLU A 51 -31.72 -16.31 -10.39
C GLU A 51 -31.82 -15.21 -9.33
N ALA A 52 -32.12 -15.58 -8.07
CA ALA A 52 -32.30 -14.61 -6.99
C ALA A 52 -30.97 -13.93 -6.60
N HIS A 53 -29.87 -14.68 -6.59
CA HIS A 53 -28.54 -14.11 -6.37
C HIS A 53 -28.06 -13.26 -7.55
N LEU A 54 -28.38 -13.63 -8.79
CA LEU A 54 -28.10 -12.80 -9.97
C LEU A 54 -28.86 -11.47 -9.94
N GLU A 55 -30.15 -11.50 -9.60
CA GLU A 55 -30.97 -10.29 -9.48
C GLU A 55 -30.41 -9.33 -8.42
N LEU A 56 -30.01 -9.86 -7.26
CA LEU A 56 -29.37 -9.04 -6.22
C LEU A 56 -27.99 -8.52 -6.66
N ALA A 57 -27.21 -9.31 -7.40
CA ALA A 57 -25.92 -8.89 -7.95
C ALA A 57 -26.06 -7.75 -8.97
N ASP A 58 -27.09 -7.80 -9.82
CA ASP A 58 -27.40 -6.74 -10.78
C ASP A 58 -27.81 -5.45 -10.07
N TRP A 59 -28.69 -5.54 -9.07
CA TRP A 59 -29.04 -4.38 -8.22
C TRP A 59 -27.81 -3.79 -7.50
N CYS A 60 -26.89 -4.64 -7.01
CA CYS A 60 -25.63 -4.18 -6.44
C CYS A 60 -24.77 -3.44 -7.47
N SER A 61 -24.77 -3.88 -8.73
CA SER A 61 -24.07 -3.21 -9.83
C SER A 61 -24.62 -1.80 -10.08
N GLU A 62 -25.95 -1.66 -10.11
CA GLU A 62 -26.64 -0.37 -10.29
C GLU A 62 -26.35 0.61 -9.16
N ASN A 63 -26.18 0.11 -7.94
CA ASN A 63 -25.90 0.90 -6.74
C ASN A 63 -24.40 1.07 -6.44
N HIS A 64 -23.52 0.70 -7.37
CA HIS A 64 -22.07 0.76 -7.23
C HIS A 64 -21.50 -0.01 -6.02
N LEU A 65 -22.19 -1.08 -5.61
CA LEU A 65 -21.81 -1.96 -4.50
C LEU A 65 -20.96 -3.14 -5.00
N THR A 66 -19.73 -2.84 -5.45
CA THR A 66 -18.86 -3.81 -6.13
C THR A 66 -18.53 -5.05 -5.28
N SER A 67 -18.26 -4.88 -3.99
CA SER A 67 -17.90 -5.99 -3.10
C SER A 67 -19.09 -6.93 -2.86
N GLN A 68 -20.28 -6.36 -2.64
CA GLN A 68 -21.53 -7.07 -2.44
C GLN A 68 -21.91 -7.84 -3.71
N ARG A 69 -21.83 -7.18 -4.87
CA ARG A 69 -22.02 -7.83 -6.17
C ARG A 69 -21.10 -9.04 -6.33
N HIS A 70 -19.82 -8.89 -5.99
CA HIS A 70 -18.86 -9.99 -6.08
C HIS A 70 -19.28 -11.18 -5.20
N ALA A 71 -19.65 -10.92 -3.95
CA ALA A 71 -20.11 -11.96 -3.01
C ALA A 71 -21.37 -12.70 -3.49
N GLU A 72 -22.34 -11.99 -4.08
CA GLU A 72 -23.53 -12.64 -4.64
C GLU A 72 -23.20 -13.49 -5.87
N LEU A 73 -22.29 -13.04 -6.74
CA LEU A 73 -21.83 -13.83 -7.88
C LEU A 73 -21.03 -15.07 -7.44
N GLU A 74 -20.28 -15.01 -6.34
CA GLU A 74 -19.63 -16.18 -5.76
C GLU A 74 -20.65 -17.23 -5.29
N LYS A 75 -21.76 -16.81 -4.66
CA LYS A 75 -22.85 -17.72 -4.30
C LYS A 75 -23.50 -18.37 -5.52
N VAL A 76 -23.67 -17.62 -6.61
CA VAL A 76 -24.13 -18.21 -7.89
C VAL A 76 -23.21 -19.34 -8.34
N LEU A 77 -21.88 -19.20 -8.22
CA LEU A 77 -20.93 -20.26 -8.57
C LEU A 77 -20.94 -21.46 -7.59
N LEU A 78 -21.39 -21.27 -6.35
CA LEU A 78 -21.61 -22.39 -5.43
C LEU A 78 -22.81 -23.24 -5.85
N LEU A 79 -23.85 -22.61 -6.41
CA LEU A 79 -25.07 -23.28 -6.87
C LEU A 79 -24.93 -23.85 -8.30
N ASP A 80 -24.33 -23.10 -9.21
CA ASP A 80 -24.00 -23.52 -10.57
C ASP A 80 -22.52 -23.22 -10.89
N PRO A 81 -21.62 -24.17 -10.63
CA PRO A 81 -20.19 -24.00 -10.84
C PRO A 81 -19.79 -23.72 -12.29
N ASP A 82 -20.60 -24.08 -13.29
CA ASP A 82 -20.29 -23.89 -14.71
C ASP A 82 -21.04 -22.70 -15.33
N HIS A 83 -21.66 -21.85 -14.51
CA HIS A 83 -22.39 -20.67 -14.98
C HIS A 83 -21.47 -19.66 -15.69
N ALA A 84 -21.38 -19.80 -17.02
CA ALA A 84 -20.41 -19.09 -17.86
C ALA A 84 -20.47 -17.56 -17.72
N LYS A 85 -21.67 -16.99 -17.60
CA LYS A 85 -21.86 -15.54 -17.46
C LYS A 85 -21.33 -15.02 -16.12
N THR A 86 -21.54 -15.76 -15.02
CA THR A 86 -21.07 -15.38 -13.68
C THR A 86 -19.56 -15.48 -13.60
N ARG A 87 -18.99 -16.55 -14.16
CA ARG A 87 -17.54 -16.71 -14.27
C ARG A 87 -16.92 -15.56 -15.05
N ALA A 88 -17.46 -15.22 -16.21
CA ALA A 88 -17.00 -14.07 -16.98
C ALA A 88 -17.13 -12.75 -16.17
N ALA A 89 -18.24 -12.56 -15.45
CA ALA A 89 -18.47 -11.39 -14.60
C ALA A 89 -17.51 -11.29 -13.40
N LEU A 90 -16.96 -12.42 -12.94
CA LEU A 90 -15.92 -12.53 -11.90
C LEU A 90 -14.50 -12.50 -12.48
N GLY A 91 -14.35 -12.39 -13.82
CA GLY A 91 -13.05 -12.28 -14.48
C GLY A 91 -12.38 -13.61 -14.86
N TYR A 92 -13.11 -14.72 -14.79
CA TYR A 92 -12.67 -16.00 -15.33
C TYR A 92 -12.82 -16.02 -16.85
N THR A 93 -11.94 -16.75 -17.52
CA THR A 93 -11.99 -17.05 -18.95
C THR A 93 -11.81 -18.55 -19.13
N GLN A 94 -12.55 -19.15 -20.06
CA GLN A 94 -12.39 -20.57 -20.38
C GLN A 94 -11.22 -20.75 -21.36
N ARG A 95 -10.24 -21.59 -21.01
CA ARG A 95 -9.07 -21.94 -21.83
C ARG A 95 -8.79 -23.43 -21.67
N ASP A 96 -8.65 -24.14 -22.79
CA ASP A 96 -8.36 -25.58 -22.82
C ASP A 96 -9.32 -26.45 -21.97
N GLY A 97 -10.58 -26.04 -21.87
CA GLY A 97 -11.60 -26.72 -21.06
C GLY A 97 -11.59 -26.36 -19.57
N GLU A 98 -10.65 -25.53 -19.11
CA GLU A 98 -10.55 -25.09 -17.72
C GLU A 98 -10.95 -23.61 -17.57
N TRP A 99 -11.61 -23.29 -16.47
CA TRP A 99 -11.90 -21.91 -16.09
C TRP A 99 -10.71 -21.33 -15.33
N MET A 100 -10.13 -20.25 -15.85
CA MET A 100 -8.97 -19.62 -15.27
C MET A 100 -9.16 -18.10 -15.17
N THR A 101 -8.70 -17.51 -14.08
CA THR A 101 -8.52 -16.07 -13.97
C THR A 101 -7.34 -15.61 -14.81
N ARG A 102 -7.28 -14.30 -15.10
CA ARG A 102 -6.11 -13.71 -15.76
C ARG A 102 -4.82 -13.92 -14.97
N ASP A 103 -4.89 -13.87 -13.63
CA ASP A 103 -3.72 -14.06 -12.77
C ASP A 103 -3.20 -15.51 -12.87
N GLU A 104 -4.08 -16.51 -12.83
CA GLU A 104 -3.72 -17.93 -13.03
C GLU A 104 -3.15 -18.20 -14.41
N LEU A 105 -3.73 -17.59 -15.46
CA LEU A 105 -3.22 -17.72 -16.83
C LEU A 105 -1.80 -17.17 -16.96
N MET A 106 -1.54 -16.00 -16.36
CA MET A 106 -0.21 -15.38 -16.37
C MET A 106 0.78 -16.22 -15.56
N GLN A 107 0.36 -16.77 -14.42
CA GLN A 107 1.18 -17.66 -13.61
C GLN A 107 1.57 -18.95 -14.34
N LYS A 108 0.61 -19.58 -15.04
CA LYS A 108 0.88 -20.74 -15.91
C LYS A 108 1.91 -20.43 -17.00
N ASN A 109 1.94 -19.19 -17.47
CA ASN A 109 2.91 -18.69 -18.46
C ASN A 109 4.23 -18.19 -17.85
N GLY A 110 4.47 -18.38 -16.54
CA GLY A 110 5.70 -18.01 -15.85
C GLY A 110 5.77 -16.54 -15.39
N TYR A 111 4.64 -15.84 -15.36
CA TYR A 111 4.55 -14.46 -14.91
C TYR A 111 3.82 -14.35 -13.56
N VAL A 112 4.31 -13.48 -12.68
CA VAL A 112 3.70 -13.18 -11.39
C VAL A 112 3.31 -11.71 -11.35
N LYS A 113 2.19 -11.42 -10.67
CA LYS A 113 1.73 -10.04 -10.49
C LYS A 113 2.54 -9.36 -9.38
N TYR A 114 3.27 -8.31 -9.73
CA TYR A 114 4.06 -7.50 -8.82
C TYR A 114 3.73 -6.02 -9.02
N LYS A 115 3.29 -5.32 -7.96
CA LYS A 115 2.91 -3.89 -8.00
C LYS A 115 2.00 -3.51 -9.17
N GLY A 116 0.99 -4.35 -9.46
CA GLY A 116 -0.01 -4.11 -10.50
C GLY A 116 0.39 -4.48 -11.94
N ARG A 117 1.62 -4.97 -12.16
CA ARG A 117 2.10 -5.46 -13.46
C ARG A 117 2.48 -6.94 -13.38
N TYR A 118 2.40 -7.65 -14.50
CA TYR A 118 2.93 -9.00 -14.61
C TYR A 118 4.43 -8.93 -14.95
N VAL A 119 5.25 -9.64 -14.18
CA VAL A 119 6.71 -9.73 -14.34
C VAL A 119 7.11 -11.19 -14.33
N SER A 120 8.21 -11.54 -15.01
CA SER A 120 8.73 -12.91 -14.87
C SER A 120 9.30 -13.13 -13.47
N THR A 121 9.46 -14.38 -13.06
CA THR A 121 10.08 -14.73 -11.77
C THR A 121 11.51 -14.16 -11.66
N ALA A 122 12.31 -14.26 -12.72
CA ALA A 122 13.66 -13.68 -12.76
C ALA A 122 13.63 -12.14 -12.65
N GLU A 123 12.67 -11.48 -13.27
CA GLU A 123 12.51 -10.02 -13.13
C GLU A 123 12.08 -9.65 -11.70
N LEU A 124 11.19 -10.42 -11.08
CA LEU A 124 10.76 -10.22 -9.70
C LEU A 124 11.96 -10.27 -8.74
N GLU A 125 12.80 -11.29 -8.84
CA GLU A 125 14.01 -11.42 -8.00
C GLU A 125 14.94 -10.19 -8.14
N LEU A 126 15.13 -9.69 -9.36
CA LEU A 126 15.91 -8.48 -9.60
C LEU A 126 15.25 -7.24 -8.98
N LEU A 127 13.92 -7.11 -9.08
CA LEU A 127 13.17 -6.00 -8.49
C LEU A 127 13.23 -6.02 -6.97
N GLU A 128 13.03 -7.17 -6.34
CA GLU A 128 13.11 -7.34 -4.89
C GLU A 128 14.52 -7.09 -4.37
N LYS A 129 15.54 -7.62 -5.05
CA LYS A 129 16.95 -7.32 -4.74
C LYS A 129 17.21 -5.82 -4.81
N ASN A 130 16.79 -5.16 -5.89
CA ASN A 130 16.96 -3.72 -6.05
C ASN A 130 16.24 -2.91 -4.95
N GLU A 131 15.03 -3.34 -4.54
CA GLU A 131 14.26 -2.70 -3.49
C GLU A 131 14.91 -2.88 -2.11
N ALA A 132 15.43 -4.06 -1.82
CA ALA A 132 16.21 -4.35 -0.62
C ALA A 132 17.47 -3.49 -0.55
N GLU A 133 18.23 -3.42 -1.66
CA GLU A 133 19.43 -2.56 -1.74
C GLU A 133 19.09 -1.08 -1.52
N LEU A 134 17.98 -0.60 -2.10
CA LEU A 134 17.48 0.77 -1.89
C LEU A 134 17.05 1.01 -0.45
N ALA A 135 16.49 0.01 0.22
CA ALA A 135 16.09 0.13 1.62
C ALA A 135 17.31 0.35 2.52
N GLU A 136 18.40 -0.38 2.30
CA GLU A 136 19.66 -0.18 3.01
C GLU A 136 20.28 1.18 2.72
N GLU A 137 20.32 1.61 1.45
CA GLU A 137 20.79 2.95 1.08
C GLU A 137 19.97 4.05 1.76
N ARG A 138 18.65 3.89 1.87
CA ARG A 138 17.77 4.84 2.59
C ARG A 138 18.07 4.88 4.08
N LYS A 139 18.38 3.75 4.73
CA LYS A 139 18.80 3.71 6.14
C LYS A 139 20.09 4.50 6.33
N TRP A 140 21.08 4.28 5.47
CA TRP A 140 22.35 5.02 5.50
C TRP A 140 22.16 6.51 5.23
N ALA A 141 21.33 6.88 4.26
CA ALA A 141 21.02 8.28 3.98
C ALA A 141 20.45 9.02 5.20
N LYS A 142 19.57 8.36 5.99
CA LYS A 142 19.04 8.92 7.24
C LYS A 142 20.13 9.12 8.29
N LYS A 143 20.98 8.10 8.51
CA LYS A 143 22.10 8.16 9.48
C LYS A 143 23.09 9.26 9.14
N ILE A 144 23.57 9.29 7.90
CA ILE A 144 24.55 10.29 7.43
C ILE A 144 23.98 11.70 7.54
N LYS A 145 22.71 11.91 7.13
CA LYS A 145 22.06 13.21 7.28
C LYS A 145 22.04 13.65 8.74
N LEU A 146 21.66 12.75 9.67
CA LEU A 146 21.65 13.04 11.10
C LEU A 146 23.05 13.42 11.62
N TRP A 147 24.08 12.63 11.32
CA TRP A 147 25.44 12.92 11.79
C TRP A 147 26.01 14.22 11.23
N LEU A 148 25.70 14.56 9.98
CA LEU A 148 26.04 15.86 9.42
C LEU A 148 25.33 17.01 10.15
N THR A 149 24.09 16.83 10.63
CA THR A 149 23.44 17.84 11.49
C THR A 149 24.13 17.98 12.85
N PHE A 150 24.63 16.89 13.43
CA PHE A 150 25.35 16.93 14.70
C PHE A 150 26.65 17.74 14.61
N MET A 151 27.37 17.62 13.49
CA MET A 151 28.59 18.42 13.26
C MET A 151 28.35 19.93 13.19
N ASN A 152 27.13 20.35 12.85
CA ASN A 152 26.74 21.77 12.84
C ASN A 152 26.10 22.24 14.15
N SER A 153 25.95 21.35 15.14
CA SER A 153 25.35 21.70 16.43
C SER A 153 26.32 22.49 17.31
N ASN A 154 25.83 23.27 18.28
CA ASN A 154 26.68 23.98 19.24
C ASN A 154 27.22 23.09 20.37
N ASN A 155 26.90 21.79 20.37
CA ASN A 155 27.30 20.84 21.40
C ASN A 155 28.54 20.06 20.96
N ALA A 156 29.67 20.27 21.63
CA ALA A 156 30.94 19.63 21.30
C ALA A 156 30.86 18.09 21.30
N GLN A 157 30.07 17.50 22.20
CA GLN A 157 29.91 16.04 22.26
C GLN A 157 29.19 15.50 21.02
N LEU A 158 28.12 16.16 20.60
CA LEU A 158 27.38 15.77 19.38
C LEU A 158 28.23 15.99 18.14
N GLN A 159 28.99 17.10 18.07
CA GLN A 159 29.92 17.33 16.96
C GLN A 159 30.95 16.20 16.84
N GLN A 160 31.57 15.82 17.96
CA GLN A 160 32.56 14.73 17.99
C GLN A 160 31.93 13.38 17.62
N GLU A 161 30.71 13.11 18.10
CA GLU A 161 29.96 11.90 17.76
C GLU A 161 29.65 11.84 16.25
N GLY A 162 29.15 12.94 15.67
CA GLY A 162 28.87 13.03 14.23
C GLY A 162 30.12 12.78 13.39
N LEU A 163 31.24 13.42 13.75
CA LEU A 163 32.52 13.23 13.08
C LEU A 163 32.99 11.77 13.16
N LYS A 164 33.00 11.19 14.36
CA LYS A 164 33.42 9.81 14.60
C LYS A 164 32.56 8.81 13.83
N ASN A 165 31.25 9.01 13.82
CA ASN A 165 30.32 8.10 13.13
C ASN A 165 30.48 8.16 11.62
N ILE A 166 30.72 9.34 11.03
CA ILE A 166 31.00 9.47 9.60
C ILE A 166 32.33 8.79 9.25
N GLN A 167 33.39 9.02 10.02
CA GLN A 167 34.71 8.41 9.76
C GLN A 167 34.69 6.88 9.87
N ALA A 168 33.81 6.32 10.68
CA ALA A 168 33.70 4.87 10.89
C ALA A 168 32.87 4.14 9.81
N ILE A 169 32.34 4.84 8.80
CA ILE A 169 31.53 4.21 7.75
C ILE A 169 32.42 3.37 6.82
N ASN A 170 32.13 2.07 6.75
CA ASN A 170 32.78 1.13 5.82
C ASN A 170 31.76 0.25 5.06
N ASP A 171 30.52 0.73 4.89
CA ASP A 171 29.44 -0.04 4.29
C ASP A 171 29.19 0.42 2.83
N PRO A 172 29.24 -0.50 1.84
CA PRO A 172 28.92 -0.19 0.44
C PRO A 172 27.55 0.48 0.22
N PHE A 173 26.55 0.23 1.07
CA PHE A 173 25.24 0.88 1.01
C PHE A 173 25.27 2.37 1.40
N ALA A 174 26.35 2.84 2.04
CA ALA A 174 26.52 4.24 2.38
C ALA A 174 27.02 5.10 1.20
N VAL A 175 27.64 4.49 0.18
CA VAL A 175 28.33 5.18 -0.92
C VAL A 175 27.40 6.17 -1.64
N ALA A 176 26.19 5.74 -2.00
CA ALA A 176 25.22 6.60 -2.69
C ALA A 176 24.81 7.81 -1.84
N ALA A 177 24.66 7.63 -0.53
CA ALA A 177 24.31 8.70 0.39
C ALA A 177 25.48 9.69 0.57
N LEU A 178 26.70 9.19 0.78
CA LEU A 178 27.91 10.01 0.90
C LEU A 178 28.17 10.84 -0.37
N ALA A 179 28.09 10.20 -1.54
CA ALA A 179 28.27 10.88 -2.83
C ALA A 179 27.22 11.99 -3.05
N ARG A 180 25.95 11.71 -2.72
CA ARG A 180 24.87 12.70 -2.81
C ARG A 180 25.10 13.90 -1.87
N GLN A 181 25.53 13.66 -0.62
CA GLN A 181 25.79 14.75 0.32
C GLN A 181 27.02 15.57 -0.11
N MET A 182 28.07 14.91 -0.60
CA MET A 182 29.27 15.56 -1.13
C MET A 182 28.93 16.55 -2.26
N GLY A 183 28.03 16.18 -3.18
CA GLY A 183 27.59 17.06 -4.26
C GLY A 183 26.74 18.25 -3.83
N LYS A 184 26.08 18.18 -2.66
CA LYS A 184 25.18 19.22 -2.14
C LYS A 184 25.85 20.22 -1.20
N HIS A 185 26.94 19.83 -0.54
CA HIS A 185 27.59 20.67 0.46
C HIS A 185 28.63 21.60 -0.17
N GLU A 186 28.59 22.88 0.19
CA GLU A 186 29.61 23.88 -0.23
C GLU A 186 30.84 23.87 0.68
N ASN A 187 30.70 23.42 1.94
CA ASN A 187 31.78 23.42 2.91
C ASN A 187 32.88 22.42 2.54
N TYR A 188 34.07 22.93 2.23
CA TYR A 188 35.24 22.15 1.85
C TYR A 188 35.64 21.09 2.88
N LEU A 189 35.58 21.40 4.18
CA LEU A 189 35.95 20.44 5.24
C LEU A 189 35.01 19.25 5.26
N ILE A 190 33.70 19.49 5.13
CA ILE A 190 32.69 18.43 5.06
C ILE A 190 32.91 17.59 3.79
N ARG A 191 33.14 18.23 2.63
CA ARG A 191 33.43 17.51 1.38
C ARG A 191 34.68 16.64 1.51
N SER A 192 35.76 17.17 2.08
CA SER A 192 37.02 16.43 2.31
C SER A 192 36.82 15.23 3.24
N LEU A 193 36.06 15.40 4.33
CA LEU A 193 35.68 14.30 5.22
C LEU A 193 34.90 13.21 4.47
N LEU A 194 33.89 13.59 3.68
CA LEU A 194 33.07 12.64 2.92
C LEU A 194 33.90 11.89 1.86
N VAL A 195 34.83 12.58 1.18
CA VAL A 195 35.76 11.95 0.21
C VAL A 195 36.68 10.95 0.91
N THR A 196 37.26 11.33 2.05
CA THR A 196 38.15 10.46 2.84
C THR A 196 37.41 9.24 3.39
N THR A 197 36.12 9.40 3.70
CA THR A 197 35.26 8.29 4.14
C THR A 197 34.93 7.37 2.97
N LEU A 198 34.55 7.94 1.82
CA LEU A 198 34.29 7.18 0.59
C LEU A 198 35.50 6.34 0.15
N SER A 199 36.72 6.86 0.27
CA SER A 199 37.93 6.15 -0.16
C SER A 199 38.27 4.92 0.70
N GLN A 200 37.64 4.76 1.86
CA GLN A 200 37.81 3.59 2.72
C GLN A 200 36.87 2.44 2.35
N ILE A 201 35.74 2.74 1.69
CA ILE A 201 34.74 1.76 1.32
C ILE A 201 35.23 1.01 0.08
N THR A 202 35.44 -0.30 0.21
CA THR A 202 35.88 -1.17 -0.89
C THR A 202 34.69 -1.81 -1.61
N GLY A 203 34.86 -2.07 -2.90
CA GLY A 203 33.91 -2.87 -3.71
C GLY A 203 33.40 -2.16 -4.96
N ASP A 204 32.70 -2.94 -5.79
CA ASP A 204 32.36 -2.57 -7.17
C ASP A 204 30.90 -2.09 -7.31
N LYS A 205 30.27 -1.70 -6.19
CA LYS A 205 28.85 -1.34 -6.20
C LYS A 205 28.65 -0.09 -7.08
N PRO A 206 27.92 -0.19 -8.20
CA PRO A 206 27.79 0.91 -9.13
C PRO A 206 26.96 2.04 -8.51
N LEU A 207 27.44 3.27 -8.68
CA LEU A 207 26.67 4.47 -8.36
C LEU A 207 25.56 4.65 -9.40
N ARG A 208 24.31 4.70 -8.93
CA ARG A 208 23.18 5.12 -9.78
C ARG A 208 23.29 6.62 -10.05
N PRO A 209 22.83 7.10 -11.22
CA PRO A 209 22.85 8.53 -11.53
C PRO A 209 22.21 9.34 -10.39
N LEU A 210 22.95 10.33 -9.90
CA LEU A 210 22.43 11.27 -8.92
C LEU A 210 21.49 12.23 -9.66
N ALA A 211 20.19 12.04 -9.48
CA ALA A 211 19.16 12.97 -9.93
C ALA A 211 19.24 14.32 -9.20
#